data_AF-A0A834YS56-F1
#
_entry.id   AF-A0A834YS56-F1
#
_cell.length_a   1.000
_cell.length_b   1.000
_cell.length_c   1.000
_cell.angle_alpha   90.00
_cell.angle_beta   90.00
_cell.angle_gamma   90.00
#
_symmetry.space_group_name_H-M   'P 1'
#
loop_
_entity.id
_entity.type
_entity.pdbx_description
1 polymer ?
#
loop_
_entity_poly.entity_id
_entity_poly.type
_entity_poly.pdbx_seq_one_letter_code
_entity_poly.pdbx_strand_id
1 'polypeptide(L)'
;MAKDKEYFDRSGPSRLTSVDWKCESHQRCVAASLVQGVYILERDQQNNRQRPQALAPPWFMFFGFQLLHQLVDDDDSSIIGTIYEFKPSPSNCKHHSTQDAPKYVIAFRGTILNPDTLLQDIKSNTRLTINRLHTGSRFETANQAIENMFNEVGYSNNIWLAGHSLGSAMAMLLGKNMVVKKGILPKAFLFNPPFFSAPIEGTFRNEKLKDGFRIAFSFFTAGITQIVKDKEERAQSEDQFAALSRWAPYLFVNKEDHICCEYVGYFENREKMKKIGARRIGMVATQNSISSLLSSAIWKEESAEPLHLLPSANLTVNLSSSQKFREAHGLQQWWRPDLHLESKLYQY
;
A
#
# COMPACT_ATOMS: atom_id res chain seq x y z
N MET A 1 -26.48 -13.56 6.38
CA MET A 1 -26.93 -12.55 5.39
C MET A 1 -25.76 -11.63 5.06
N ALA A 2 -25.53 -11.29 3.79
CA ALA A 2 -24.42 -10.40 3.41
C ALA A 2 -24.64 -8.98 3.93
N LYS A 3 -23.55 -8.28 4.30
CA LYS A 3 -23.62 -6.87 4.75
C LYS A 3 -23.75 -5.95 3.52
N ASP A 4 -24.40 -4.78 3.67
CA ASP A 4 -24.58 -3.82 2.56
C ASP A 4 -23.27 -3.46 1.84
N LYS A 5 -22.17 -3.36 2.60
CA LYS A 5 -20.82 -3.10 2.08
C LYS A 5 -20.27 -4.15 1.11
N GLU A 6 -20.90 -5.32 1.01
CA GLU A 6 -20.51 -6.39 0.09
C GLU A 6 -21.15 -6.22 -1.29
N TYR A 7 -22.27 -5.50 -1.37
CA TYR A 7 -22.98 -5.26 -2.62
C TYR A 7 -22.41 -4.03 -3.33
N PHE A 8 -21.91 -4.25 -4.55
CA PHE A 8 -21.34 -3.19 -5.39
C PHE A 8 -22.35 -2.05 -5.65
N ASP A 9 -23.60 -2.37 -5.99
CA ASP A 9 -24.60 -1.33 -6.32
C ASP A 9 -24.95 -0.44 -5.12
N ARG A 10 -24.72 -0.92 -3.90
CA ARG A 10 -25.04 -0.20 -2.65
C ARG A 10 -23.86 0.59 -2.10
N SER A 11 -22.64 0.07 -2.24
CA SER A 11 -21.46 0.58 -1.54
C SER A 11 -20.25 0.82 -2.43
N GLY A 12 -20.29 0.37 -3.68
CA GLY A 12 -19.23 0.58 -4.66
C GLY A 12 -19.37 1.93 -5.38
N PRO A 13 -18.36 2.31 -6.17
CA PRO A 13 -18.36 3.51 -7.02
C PRO A 13 -19.27 3.38 -8.26
N SER A 14 -20.52 2.95 -8.09
CA SER A 14 -21.48 2.72 -9.19
C SER A 14 -21.83 3.98 -10.00
N ARG A 15 -21.57 5.17 -9.44
CA ARG A 15 -21.74 6.46 -10.14
C ARG A 15 -20.64 6.74 -11.17
N LEU A 16 -19.50 6.05 -11.10
CA LEU A 16 -18.38 6.24 -12.03
C LEU A 16 -18.61 5.42 -13.31
N THR A 17 -19.64 5.77 -14.08
CA THR A 17 -20.06 5.02 -15.28
C THR A 17 -19.10 5.15 -16.46
N SER A 18 -18.21 6.14 -16.44
CA SER A 18 -17.18 6.36 -17.44
C SER A 18 -15.84 6.65 -16.74
N VAL A 19 -14.79 5.92 -17.11
CA VAL A 19 -13.46 6.07 -16.51
C VAL A 19 -12.56 6.88 -17.44
N ASP A 20 -12.24 8.11 -17.03
CA ASP A 20 -11.07 8.82 -17.54
C ASP A 20 -9.79 8.24 -16.91
N TRP A 21 -9.05 7.47 -17.71
CA TRP A 21 -7.80 6.82 -17.32
C TRP A 21 -6.63 7.78 -17.09
N LYS A 22 -6.76 9.09 -17.35
CA LYS A 22 -5.78 10.10 -16.96
C LYS A 22 -6.12 10.78 -15.63
N CYS A 23 -7.39 10.72 -15.21
CA CYS A 23 -7.85 11.33 -13.98
C CYS A 23 -7.44 10.51 -12.74
N GLU A 24 -6.58 11.07 -11.89
CA GLU A 24 -6.07 10.38 -10.69
C GLU A 24 -7.19 9.96 -9.72
N SER A 25 -8.26 10.77 -9.62
CA SER A 25 -9.43 10.43 -8.79
C SER A 25 -10.15 9.18 -9.31
N HIS A 26 -10.31 9.06 -10.63
CA HIS A 26 -10.93 7.87 -11.24
C HIS A 26 -10.04 6.64 -11.06
N GLN A 27 -8.74 6.77 -11.33
CA GLN A 27 -7.78 5.68 -11.14
C GLN A 27 -7.78 5.17 -9.69
N ARG A 28 -7.81 6.09 -8.71
CA ARG A 28 -7.94 5.77 -7.28
C ARG A 28 -9.22 5.00 -6.98
N CYS A 29 -10.37 5.45 -7.47
CA CYS A 29 -11.65 4.77 -7.28
C CYS A 29 -11.64 3.35 -7.88
N VAL A 30 -11.10 3.20 -9.10
CA VAL A 30 -10.97 1.91 -9.77
C VAL A 30 -10.04 0.98 -8.98
N ALA A 31 -8.84 1.43 -8.62
CA ALA A 31 -7.88 0.64 -7.86
C ALA A 31 -8.47 0.17 -6.52
N ALA A 32 -9.15 1.06 -5.79
CA ALA A 32 -9.82 0.72 -4.55
C ALA A 32 -10.98 -0.28 -4.78
N SER A 33 -11.79 -0.13 -5.84
CA SER A 33 -12.84 -1.09 -6.20
C SER A 33 -12.28 -2.48 -6.48
N LEU A 34 -11.17 -2.58 -7.20
CA LEU A 34 -10.50 -3.85 -7.51
C LEU A 34 -9.97 -4.54 -6.26
N VAL A 35 -9.37 -3.79 -5.33
CA VAL A 35 -8.95 -4.31 -4.01
C VAL A 35 -10.16 -4.78 -3.19
N GLN A 36 -11.28 -4.05 -3.23
CA GLN A 36 -12.51 -4.47 -2.58
C GLN A 36 -13.06 -5.76 -3.21
N GLY A 37 -12.92 -5.96 -4.52
CA GLY A 37 -13.21 -7.22 -5.20
C GLY A 37 -12.49 -8.41 -4.57
N VAL A 38 -11.21 -8.26 -4.20
CA VAL A 38 -10.44 -9.32 -3.49
C VAL A 38 -11.05 -9.64 -2.13
N TYR A 39 -11.45 -8.62 -1.37
CA TYR A 39 -12.15 -8.83 -0.09
C TYR A 39 -13.46 -9.59 -0.25
N ILE A 40 -14.20 -9.34 -1.33
CA ILE A 40 -15.47 -10.01 -1.58
C ILE A 40 -15.26 -11.43 -2.12
N LEU A 41 -14.23 -11.68 -2.93
CA LEU A 41 -13.86 -13.03 -3.37
C LEU A 41 -13.58 -13.95 -2.18
N GLU A 42 -12.76 -13.50 -1.22
CA GLU A 42 -12.50 -14.27 -0.01
C GLU A 42 -13.78 -14.49 0.83
N ARG A 43 -14.67 -13.48 0.93
CA ARG A 43 -15.95 -13.66 1.62
C ARG A 43 -16.87 -14.62 0.87
N ASP A 44 -16.87 -14.59 -0.45
CA ASP A 44 -17.64 -15.51 -1.28
C ASP A 44 -17.14 -16.94 -1.04
N GLN A 45 -15.82 -17.16 -0.98
CA GLN A 45 -15.24 -18.44 -0.59
C GLN A 45 -15.66 -18.87 0.83
N GLN A 46 -15.46 -18.02 1.84
CA GLN A 46 -15.81 -18.32 3.24
C GLN A 46 -17.28 -18.65 3.45
N ASN A 47 -18.17 -18.07 2.64
CA ASN A 47 -19.62 -18.28 2.71
C ASN A 47 -20.15 -19.24 1.64
N ASN A 48 -19.27 -19.94 0.91
CA ASN A 48 -19.62 -20.85 -0.19
C ASN A 48 -20.56 -20.21 -1.24
N ARG A 49 -20.37 -18.92 -1.53
CA ARG A 49 -21.14 -18.18 -2.55
C ARG A 49 -20.49 -18.39 -3.91
N GLN A 50 -21.04 -19.32 -4.68
CA GLN A 50 -20.68 -19.54 -6.08
C GLN A 50 -21.57 -18.72 -7.02
N ARG A 51 -21.27 -18.71 -8.32
CA ARG A 51 -22.21 -18.10 -9.29
C ARG A 51 -23.54 -18.88 -9.30
N PRO A 52 -24.70 -18.20 -9.39
CA PRO A 52 -24.91 -16.76 -9.60
C PRO A 52 -24.93 -15.89 -8.32
N GLN A 53 -24.75 -16.48 -7.14
CA GLN A 53 -24.83 -15.79 -5.84
C GLN A 53 -23.56 -15.02 -5.44
N ALA A 54 -22.45 -15.19 -6.18
CA ALA A 54 -21.18 -14.50 -5.95
C ALA A 54 -21.35 -12.98 -6.05
N LEU A 55 -20.84 -12.25 -5.06
CA LEU A 55 -20.95 -10.80 -4.95
C LEU A 55 -19.70 -10.08 -5.46
N ALA A 56 -18.59 -10.79 -5.64
CA ALA A 56 -17.33 -10.20 -6.10
C ALA A 56 -17.34 -9.69 -7.55
N PRO A 57 -17.92 -10.39 -8.55
CA PRO A 57 -17.76 -10.03 -9.96
C PRO A 57 -18.09 -8.57 -10.32
N PRO A 58 -19.18 -7.96 -9.81
CA PRO A 58 -19.47 -6.56 -10.08
C PRO A 58 -18.35 -5.58 -9.73
N TRP A 59 -17.55 -5.85 -8.70
CA TRP A 59 -16.48 -4.94 -8.23
C TRP A 59 -15.35 -4.70 -9.24
N PHE A 60 -15.13 -5.64 -10.16
CA PHE A 60 -14.11 -5.56 -11.21
C PHE A 60 -14.72 -5.54 -12.62
N MET A 61 -15.81 -6.26 -12.87
CA MET A 61 -16.46 -6.29 -14.18
C MET A 61 -17.09 -4.95 -14.57
N PHE A 62 -17.59 -4.17 -13.60
CA PHE A 62 -18.14 -2.84 -13.86
C PHE A 62 -17.13 -1.92 -14.55
N PHE A 63 -15.84 -2.08 -14.21
CA PHE A 63 -14.74 -1.31 -14.80
C PHE A 63 -14.06 -2.01 -15.99
N GLY A 64 -14.67 -3.07 -16.54
CA GLY A 64 -14.14 -3.77 -17.72
C GLY A 64 -12.98 -4.72 -17.40
N PHE A 65 -12.79 -5.11 -16.14
CA PHE A 65 -11.81 -6.11 -15.76
C PHE A 65 -12.42 -7.51 -15.67
N GLN A 66 -11.59 -8.51 -15.90
CA GLN A 66 -11.87 -9.92 -15.65
C GLN A 66 -10.86 -10.48 -14.67
N LEU A 67 -11.29 -11.42 -13.85
CA LEU A 67 -10.40 -12.18 -12.96
C LEU A 67 -9.57 -13.14 -13.82
N LEU A 68 -8.25 -12.96 -13.84
CA LEU A 68 -7.32 -13.84 -14.54
C LEU A 68 -6.79 -14.93 -13.60
N HIS A 69 -6.32 -14.54 -12.42
CA HIS A 69 -5.73 -15.46 -11.45
C HIS A 69 -6.04 -15.04 -10.02
N GLN A 70 -6.27 -16.01 -9.13
CA GLN A 70 -6.38 -15.79 -7.69
C GLN A 70 -5.05 -16.17 -7.03
N LEU A 71 -4.57 -15.31 -6.14
CA LEU A 71 -3.40 -15.57 -5.31
C LEU A 71 -3.92 -16.15 -4.00
N VAL A 72 -3.70 -17.44 -3.80
CA VAL A 72 -4.18 -18.20 -2.64
C VAL A 72 -3.00 -18.50 -1.73
N ASP A 73 -3.16 -18.30 -0.44
CA ASP A 73 -2.15 -18.68 0.55
C ASP A 73 -2.12 -20.20 0.72
N ASP A 74 -0.94 -20.81 0.60
CA ASP A 74 -0.78 -22.26 0.72
C ASP A 74 -1.05 -22.76 2.15
N ASP A 75 -0.86 -21.89 3.15
CA ASP A 75 -0.99 -22.24 4.57
C ASP A 75 -2.46 -22.36 5.03
N ASP A 76 -3.31 -21.43 4.62
CA ASP A 76 -4.71 -21.33 5.08
C ASP A 76 -5.75 -21.35 3.94
N SER A 77 -5.30 -21.55 2.70
CA SER A 77 -6.13 -21.52 1.49
C SER A 77 -6.93 -20.23 1.30
N SER A 78 -6.56 -19.13 1.97
CA SER A 78 -7.26 -17.86 1.83
C SER A 78 -6.78 -17.10 0.59
N ILE A 79 -7.71 -16.44 -0.10
CA ILE A 79 -7.39 -15.58 -1.25
C ILE A 79 -6.76 -14.31 -0.70
N ILE A 80 -5.45 -14.12 -0.90
CA ILE A 80 -4.69 -12.95 -0.43
C ILE A 80 -4.69 -11.82 -1.46
N GLY A 81 -4.85 -12.15 -2.74
CA GLY A 81 -4.79 -11.21 -3.85
C GLY A 81 -5.33 -11.79 -5.14
N THR A 82 -5.32 -11.00 -6.20
CA THR A 82 -5.76 -11.41 -7.53
C THR A 82 -5.00 -10.65 -8.62
N ILE A 83 -4.88 -11.27 -9.77
CA ILE A 83 -4.50 -10.62 -11.02
C ILE A 83 -5.77 -10.40 -11.85
N TYR A 84 -6.06 -9.14 -12.14
CA TYR A 84 -7.12 -8.74 -13.05
C TYR A 84 -6.55 -8.37 -14.42
N GLU A 85 -7.25 -8.74 -15.49
CA GLU A 85 -6.94 -8.34 -16.85
C GLU A 85 -8.01 -7.38 -17.38
N PHE A 86 -7.59 -6.28 -18.00
CA PHE A 86 -8.50 -5.32 -18.61
C PHE A 86 -8.98 -5.84 -19.97
N LYS A 87 -10.27 -6.16 -20.05
CA LYS A 87 -10.97 -6.62 -21.26
C LYS A 87 -12.28 -5.82 -21.41
N PRO A 88 -12.21 -4.55 -21.81
CA PRO A 88 -13.40 -3.71 -21.93
C PRO A 88 -14.33 -4.27 -23.00
N SER A 89 -15.63 -4.23 -22.73
CA SER A 89 -16.63 -4.63 -23.72
C SER A 89 -16.70 -3.60 -24.85
N PRO A 90 -16.84 -4.00 -26.13
CA PRO A 90 -16.84 -3.08 -27.27
C PRO A 90 -17.90 -1.97 -27.17
N SER A 91 -19.00 -2.22 -26.46
CA SER A 91 -20.12 -1.30 -26.24
C SER A 91 -19.82 -0.13 -25.29
N ASN A 92 -18.83 -0.26 -24.39
CA ASN A 92 -18.46 0.76 -23.40
C ASN A 92 -17.40 1.74 -23.93
N CYS A 93 -16.90 1.54 -25.14
CA CYS A 93 -15.76 2.29 -25.71
C CYS A 93 -16.14 3.61 -26.41
N LYS A 94 -17.30 4.20 -26.13
CA LYS A 94 -17.84 5.24 -27.01
C LYS A 94 -17.14 6.61 -26.93
N HIS A 95 -16.41 6.96 -25.86
CA HIS A 95 -15.92 8.35 -25.73
C HIS A 95 -14.53 8.60 -25.11
N HIS A 96 -13.74 7.59 -24.71
CA HIS A 96 -12.41 7.83 -24.11
C HIS A 96 -11.35 6.84 -24.60
N SER A 97 -10.11 7.34 -24.77
CA SER A 97 -8.96 6.53 -25.18
C SER A 97 -8.66 5.49 -24.09
N THR A 98 -8.78 4.20 -24.41
CA THR A 98 -8.34 3.10 -23.57
C THR A 98 -6.82 2.93 -23.58
N GLN A 99 -6.08 3.79 -24.30
CA GLN A 99 -4.62 3.70 -24.42
C GLN A 99 -3.91 3.85 -23.07
N ASP A 100 -4.48 4.60 -22.13
CA ASP A 100 -3.90 4.85 -20.80
C ASP A 100 -4.40 3.87 -19.72
N ALA A 101 -5.26 2.92 -20.09
CA ALA A 101 -5.76 1.91 -19.16
C ALA A 101 -4.68 0.87 -18.82
N PRO A 102 -4.60 0.37 -17.58
CA PRO A 102 -3.72 -0.73 -17.26
C PRO A 102 -4.17 -1.99 -18.00
N LYS A 103 -3.21 -2.79 -18.46
CA LYS A 103 -3.50 -4.11 -19.01
C LYS A 103 -3.78 -5.10 -17.87
N TYR A 104 -3.00 -5.01 -16.80
CA TYR A 104 -3.17 -5.83 -15.61
C TYR A 104 -3.18 -5.00 -14.33
N VAL A 105 -3.98 -5.45 -13.37
CA VAL A 105 -3.96 -4.93 -12.00
C VAL A 105 -3.77 -6.10 -11.04
N ILE A 106 -2.69 -6.04 -10.26
CA ILE A 106 -2.44 -6.99 -9.19
C ILE A 106 -2.92 -6.33 -7.90
N ALA A 107 -3.98 -6.89 -7.32
CA ALA A 107 -4.66 -6.32 -6.17
C ALA A 107 -4.54 -7.22 -4.94
N PHE A 108 -4.26 -6.63 -3.77
CA PHE A 108 -4.08 -7.37 -2.51
C PHE A 108 -5.02 -6.86 -1.43
N ARG A 109 -5.72 -7.78 -0.75
CA ARG A 109 -6.53 -7.42 0.41
C ARG A 109 -5.68 -7.35 1.68
N GLY A 110 -6.14 -6.57 2.64
CA GLY A 110 -5.66 -6.69 4.01
C GLY A 110 -6.35 -7.82 4.78
N THR A 111 -6.16 -7.82 6.09
CA THR A 111 -6.77 -8.82 6.98
C THR A 111 -8.28 -8.66 7.03
N ILE A 112 -9.01 -9.77 6.95
CA ILE A 112 -10.45 -9.80 7.21
C ILE A 112 -10.64 -9.91 8.71
N LEU A 113 -11.22 -8.88 9.31
CA LEU A 113 -11.27 -8.75 10.75
C LEU A 113 -12.69 -8.62 11.28
N ASN A 114 -12.84 -9.06 12.52
CA ASN A 114 -14.05 -8.85 13.29
C ASN A 114 -14.14 -7.37 13.69
N PRO A 115 -15.34 -6.76 13.64
CA PRO A 115 -15.52 -5.34 13.94
C PRO A 115 -15.06 -4.94 15.34
N ASP A 116 -15.23 -5.83 16.32
CA ASP A 116 -15.02 -5.55 17.74
C ASP A 116 -13.54 -5.62 18.15
N THR A 117 -12.73 -6.38 17.40
CA THR A 117 -11.30 -6.59 17.66
C THR A 117 -10.40 -5.93 16.62
N LEU A 118 -10.99 -5.23 15.64
CA LEU A 118 -10.32 -4.71 14.44
C LEU A 118 -8.97 -4.01 14.73
N LEU A 119 -8.91 -3.03 15.62
CA LEU A 119 -7.66 -2.30 15.89
C LEU A 119 -6.58 -3.18 16.53
N GLN A 120 -6.97 -4.03 17.48
CA GLN A 120 -6.04 -4.91 18.19
C GLN A 120 -5.53 -6.01 17.26
N ASP A 121 -6.42 -6.62 16.47
CA ASP A 121 -6.06 -7.65 15.51
C ASP A 121 -5.20 -7.08 14.37
N ILE A 122 -5.49 -5.87 13.87
CA ILE A 122 -4.58 -5.24 12.91
C ILE A 122 -3.23 -5.05 13.57
N LYS A 123 -3.13 -4.40 14.73
CA LYS A 123 -1.82 -4.14 15.35
C LYS A 123 -1.03 -5.43 15.63
N SER A 124 -1.68 -6.45 16.19
CA SER A 124 -1.05 -7.72 16.54
C SER A 124 -0.65 -8.53 15.30
N ASN A 125 -1.55 -8.70 14.33
CA ASN A 125 -1.25 -9.44 13.09
C ASN A 125 -0.24 -8.68 12.22
N THR A 126 -0.36 -7.36 12.14
CA THR A 126 0.56 -6.52 11.37
C THR A 126 1.98 -6.65 11.88
N ARG A 127 2.22 -6.65 13.20
CA ARG A 127 3.59 -6.80 13.73
C ARG A 127 4.18 -8.19 13.46
N LEU A 128 3.40 -9.26 13.59
CA LEU A 128 3.86 -10.64 13.40
C LEU A 128 3.97 -11.04 11.93
N THR A 129 2.96 -10.74 11.11
CA THR A 129 2.89 -11.10 9.69
C THR A 129 3.91 -10.32 8.86
N ILE A 130 4.28 -9.11 9.28
CA ILE A 130 5.17 -8.23 8.50
C ILE A 130 6.64 -8.51 8.77
N ASN A 131 6.99 -8.90 9.99
CA ASN A 131 8.29 -9.53 10.24
C ASN A 131 8.49 -10.80 9.40
N ARG A 132 7.38 -11.42 8.95
CA ARG A 132 7.37 -12.58 8.05
C ARG A 132 7.02 -12.21 6.60
N LEU A 133 6.83 -10.94 6.22
CA LEU A 133 6.41 -10.61 4.85
C LEU A 133 7.53 -10.83 3.83
N HIS A 134 8.80 -10.72 4.21
CA HIS A 134 9.92 -10.99 3.30
C HIS A 134 10.22 -12.48 3.12
N THR A 135 9.78 -13.31 4.07
CA THR A 135 10.17 -14.73 4.20
C THR A 135 8.96 -15.67 4.27
N GLY A 136 7.75 -15.14 4.09
CA GLY A 136 6.50 -15.89 4.24
C GLY A 136 5.96 -16.38 2.92
N SER A 137 5.34 -17.56 2.96
CA SER A 137 4.57 -18.22 1.90
C SER A 137 3.79 -17.23 1.04
N ARG A 138 2.94 -16.39 1.66
CA ARG A 138 2.10 -15.39 0.97
C ARG A 138 2.86 -14.46 0.03
N PHE A 139 4.02 -13.98 0.44
CA PHE A 139 4.82 -13.08 -0.39
C PHE A 139 5.50 -13.84 -1.52
N GLU A 140 6.00 -15.03 -1.23
CA GLU A 140 6.60 -15.91 -2.23
C GLU A 140 5.59 -16.29 -3.31
N THR A 141 4.38 -16.76 -2.93
CA THR A 141 3.28 -17.07 -3.86
C THR A 141 2.94 -15.86 -4.73
N ALA A 142 2.81 -14.67 -4.13
CA ALA A 142 2.52 -13.45 -4.87
C ALA A 142 3.65 -13.07 -5.84
N ASN A 143 4.91 -13.14 -5.39
CA ASN A 143 6.07 -12.79 -6.21
C ASN A 143 6.26 -13.79 -7.36
N GLN A 144 6.08 -15.09 -7.11
CA GLN A 144 6.13 -16.13 -8.14
C GLN A 144 5.03 -15.95 -9.19
N ALA A 145 3.79 -15.67 -8.77
CA ALA A 145 2.69 -15.42 -9.70
C ALA A 145 2.95 -14.21 -10.61
N ILE A 146 3.58 -13.17 -10.06
CA ILE A 146 3.96 -11.97 -10.79
C ILE A 146 5.09 -12.26 -11.78
N GLU A 147 6.15 -12.98 -11.36
CA GLU A 147 7.24 -13.39 -12.25
C GLU A 147 6.72 -14.29 -13.39
N ASN A 148 5.79 -15.22 -13.10
CA ASN A 148 5.16 -16.07 -14.10
C ASN A 148 4.36 -15.24 -15.11
N MET A 149 3.52 -14.31 -14.63
CA MET A 149 2.78 -13.38 -15.49
C MET A 149 3.74 -12.54 -16.37
N PHE A 150 4.86 -12.08 -15.81
CA PHE A 150 5.87 -11.34 -16.56
C PHE A 150 6.58 -12.18 -17.61
N ASN A 151 6.85 -13.46 -17.32
CA ASN A 151 7.44 -14.39 -18.27
C ASN A 151 6.48 -14.69 -19.43
N GLU A 152 5.17 -14.78 -19.16
CA GLU A 152 4.15 -15.04 -20.18
C GLU A 152 3.84 -13.83 -21.06
N VAL A 153 3.71 -12.64 -20.46
CA VAL A 153 3.18 -11.46 -21.16
C VAL A 153 4.26 -10.42 -21.51
N GLY A 154 5.47 -10.59 -20.98
CA GLY A 154 6.57 -9.64 -21.08
C GLY A 154 6.44 -8.48 -20.09
N TYR A 155 7.58 -7.90 -19.73
CA TYR A 155 7.63 -6.70 -18.90
C TYR A 155 7.03 -5.52 -19.68
N SER A 156 5.92 -4.97 -19.20
CA SER A 156 5.28 -3.79 -19.78
C SER A 156 4.97 -2.76 -18.69
N ASN A 157 5.00 -1.48 -19.07
CA ASN A 157 4.69 -0.36 -18.17
C ASN A 157 3.19 -0.26 -17.79
N ASN A 158 2.35 -1.20 -18.27
CA ASN A 158 0.90 -1.14 -18.14
C ASN A 158 0.36 -2.06 -17.02
N ILE A 159 1.13 -2.19 -15.93
CA ILE A 159 0.75 -2.98 -14.76
C ILE A 159 0.59 -2.08 -13.56
N TRP A 160 -0.53 -2.24 -12.85
CA TRP A 160 -0.76 -1.58 -11.58
C TRP A 160 -0.62 -2.55 -10.43
N LEU A 161 -0.03 -2.08 -9.34
CA LEU A 161 -0.09 -2.70 -8.03
C LEU A 161 -1.14 -1.96 -7.20
N ALA A 162 -2.00 -2.67 -6.50
CA ALA A 162 -2.96 -2.05 -5.60
C ALA A 162 -3.09 -2.87 -4.32
N GLY A 163 -3.25 -2.22 -3.18
CA GLY A 163 -3.51 -2.94 -1.96
C GLY A 163 -4.07 -2.07 -0.86
N HIS A 164 -4.67 -2.70 0.14
CA HIS A 164 -5.22 -2.04 1.31
C HIS A 164 -4.66 -2.63 2.61
N SER A 165 -4.31 -1.78 3.59
CA SER A 165 -3.82 -2.21 4.90
C SER A 165 -2.63 -3.16 4.73
N LEU A 166 -2.63 -4.36 5.31
CA LEU A 166 -1.58 -5.37 5.08
C LEU A 166 -1.34 -5.67 3.58
N GLY A 167 -2.39 -5.71 2.76
CA GLY A 167 -2.25 -5.92 1.31
C GLY A 167 -1.51 -4.76 0.62
N SER A 168 -1.63 -3.53 1.13
CA SER A 168 -0.85 -2.40 0.62
C SER A 168 0.63 -2.51 0.99
N ALA A 169 0.97 -3.06 2.16
CA ALA A 169 2.36 -3.36 2.52
C ALA A 169 2.96 -4.44 1.60
N MET A 170 2.17 -5.46 1.24
CA MET A 170 2.57 -6.47 0.25
C MET A 170 2.77 -5.85 -1.14
N ALA A 171 1.83 -5.03 -1.62
CA ALA A 171 1.97 -4.31 -2.89
C ALA A 171 3.19 -3.38 -2.89
N MET A 172 3.48 -2.73 -1.75
CA MET A 172 4.66 -1.87 -1.59
C MET A 172 5.95 -2.67 -1.68
N LEU A 173 6.04 -3.80 -0.98
CA LEU A 173 7.21 -4.68 -1.02
C LEU A 173 7.46 -5.23 -2.44
N LEU A 174 6.42 -5.72 -3.11
CA LEU A 174 6.52 -6.19 -4.49
C LEU A 174 6.99 -5.07 -5.42
N GLY A 175 6.43 -3.86 -5.27
CA GLY A 175 6.88 -2.69 -6.01
C GLY A 175 8.34 -2.38 -5.79
N LYS A 176 8.83 -2.40 -4.54
CA LYS A 176 10.26 -2.21 -4.23
C LYS A 176 11.14 -3.25 -4.92
N ASN A 177 10.75 -4.53 -4.85
CA ASN A 177 11.46 -5.61 -5.52
C ASN A 177 11.51 -5.44 -7.04
N MET A 178 10.40 -5.02 -7.67
CA MET A 178 10.35 -4.74 -9.10
C MET A 178 11.30 -3.58 -9.49
N VAL A 179 11.36 -2.53 -8.68
CA VAL A 179 12.26 -1.39 -8.92
C VAL A 179 13.72 -1.83 -8.78
N VAL A 180 14.07 -2.47 -7.67
CA VAL A 180 15.47 -2.78 -7.33
C VAL A 180 16.02 -3.92 -8.19
N LYS A 181 15.25 -5.00 -8.38
CA LYS A 181 15.73 -6.22 -9.07
C LYS A 181 15.49 -6.20 -10.57
N LYS A 182 14.48 -5.47 -11.05
CA LYS A 182 14.06 -5.48 -12.46
C LYS A 182 14.12 -4.11 -13.13
N GLY A 183 14.36 -3.03 -12.39
CA GLY A 183 14.40 -1.67 -12.93
C GLY A 183 13.03 -1.13 -13.39
N ILE A 184 11.93 -1.76 -12.97
CA ILE A 184 10.57 -1.41 -13.38
C ILE A 184 9.96 -0.47 -12.35
N LEU A 185 9.31 0.59 -12.81
CA LEU A 185 8.62 1.56 -11.96
C LEU A 185 7.10 1.33 -12.04
N PRO A 186 6.52 0.34 -11.32
CA PRO A 186 5.10 0.07 -11.42
C PRO A 186 4.27 1.23 -10.88
N LYS A 187 3.13 1.50 -11.51
CA LYS A 187 2.15 2.39 -10.89
C LYS A 187 1.53 1.64 -9.70
N ALA A 188 1.60 2.22 -8.50
CA ALA A 188 1.13 1.54 -7.30
C ALA A 188 0.14 2.41 -6.52
N PHE A 189 -0.95 1.82 -6.04
CA PHE A 189 -2.01 2.45 -5.25
C PHE A 189 -2.05 1.78 -3.86
N LEU A 190 -1.52 2.47 -2.88
CA LEU A 190 -1.28 1.94 -1.54
C LEU A 190 -2.26 2.60 -0.56
N PHE A 191 -3.32 1.89 -0.19
CA PHE A 191 -4.40 2.40 0.67
C PHE A 191 -4.18 2.03 2.13
N ASN A 192 -4.04 3.04 2.99
CA ASN A 192 -3.86 2.91 4.44
C ASN A 192 -2.79 1.88 4.86
N PRO A 193 -1.57 1.91 4.28
CA PRO A 193 -0.52 1.01 4.71
C PRO A 193 -0.17 1.21 6.17
N PRO A 194 0.21 0.14 6.88
CA PRO A 194 0.79 0.26 8.21
C PRO A 194 2.11 1.03 8.19
N PHE A 195 2.29 1.89 9.19
CA PHE A 195 3.53 2.60 9.50
C PHE A 195 4.12 2.09 10.82
N PHE A 196 5.38 1.67 10.82
CA PHE A 196 5.99 0.92 11.95
C PHE A 196 6.92 1.78 12.79
N SER A 197 6.42 2.91 13.30
CA SER A 197 7.14 3.73 14.27
C SER A 197 6.39 3.86 15.59
N ALA A 198 7.06 4.41 16.59
CA ALA A 198 6.37 4.93 17.76
C ALA A 198 5.28 5.93 17.30
N PRO A 199 4.07 5.89 17.88
CA PRO A 199 3.00 6.81 17.51
C PRO A 199 3.39 8.22 17.96
N ILE A 200 3.79 9.08 17.03
CA ILE A 200 4.16 10.49 17.29
C ILE A 200 2.95 11.39 17.00
N GLU A 201 2.22 11.11 15.93
CA GLU A 201 1.08 11.88 15.43
C GLU A 201 -0.09 11.87 16.43
N GLY A 202 -0.34 10.73 17.07
CA GLY A 202 -1.39 10.58 18.09
C GLY A 202 -0.98 10.95 19.53
N THR A 203 0.33 11.00 19.82
CA THR A 203 0.84 11.17 21.21
C THR A 203 1.07 12.63 21.56
N PHE A 204 1.58 13.43 20.62
CA PHE A 204 1.90 14.83 20.88
C PHE A 204 0.85 15.73 20.21
N ARG A 205 0.24 16.64 20.97
CA ARG A 205 -0.71 17.64 20.43
C ARG A 205 -0.02 18.86 19.81
N ASN A 206 1.23 19.12 20.19
CA ASN A 206 1.97 20.32 19.78
C ASN A 206 2.91 19.99 18.61
N GLU A 207 2.69 20.64 17.46
CA GLU A 207 3.50 20.48 16.24
C GLU A 207 4.99 20.77 16.46
N LYS A 208 5.35 21.77 17.27
CA LYS A 208 6.77 22.07 17.54
C LYS A 208 7.46 20.96 18.33
N LEU A 209 6.72 20.27 19.21
CA LEU A 209 7.23 19.13 19.96
C LEU A 209 7.35 17.89 19.08
N LYS A 210 6.37 17.66 18.19
CA LYS A 210 6.45 16.59 17.17
C LYS A 210 7.71 16.78 16.32
N ASP A 211 7.94 17.99 15.83
CA ASP A 211 9.08 18.33 14.97
C ASP A 211 10.41 18.17 15.69
N GLY A 212 10.54 18.72 16.89
CA GLY A 212 11.75 18.58 17.69
C GLY A 212 12.08 17.11 17.97
N PHE A 213 11.06 16.31 18.27
CA PHE A 213 11.24 14.88 18.52
C PHE A 213 11.66 14.12 17.25
N ARG A 214 11.00 14.37 16.10
CA ARG A 214 11.34 13.71 14.83
C ARG A 214 12.74 14.05 14.33
N ILE A 215 13.16 15.31 14.48
CA ILE A 215 14.53 15.73 14.15
C ILE A 215 15.51 14.98 15.05
N ALA A 216 15.35 15.05 16.37
CA ALA A 216 16.23 14.36 17.31
C ALA A 216 16.32 12.84 17.04
N PHE A 217 15.18 12.20 16.76
CA PHE A 217 15.10 10.78 16.45
C PHE A 217 15.81 10.43 15.13
N SER A 218 15.73 11.30 14.12
CA SER A 218 16.42 11.11 12.84
C SER A 218 17.95 11.15 13.02
N PHE A 219 18.45 12.11 13.80
CA PHE A 219 19.89 12.19 14.12
C PHE A 219 20.36 10.97 14.93
N PHE A 220 19.57 10.53 15.90
CA PHE A 220 19.88 9.34 16.70
C PHE A 220 19.91 8.07 15.84
N THR A 221 18.93 7.89 14.95
CA THR A 221 18.90 6.77 13.98
C THR A 221 20.15 6.76 13.11
N ALA A 222 20.50 7.90 12.52
CA ALA A 222 21.67 8.02 11.65
C ALA A 222 22.97 7.73 12.40
N GLY A 223 23.09 8.17 13.65
CA GLY A 223 24.23 7.87 14.52
C GLY A 223 24.39 6.36 14.78
N ILE A 224 23.30 5.67 15.13
CA ILE A 224 23.32 4.20 15.33
C ILE A 224 23.68 3.48 14.03
N THR A 225 23.12 3.88 12.89
CA THR A 225 23.42 3.24 11.60
C THR A 225 24.90 3.30 11.25
N GLN A 226 25.59 4.41 11.55
CA GLN A 226 27.04 4.53 11.28
C GLN A 226 27.89 3.55 12.10
N ILE A 227 27.41 3.15 13.27
CA ILE A 227 28.09 2.22 14.18
C ILE A 227 27.79 0.77 13.79
N VAL A 228 26.53 0.48 13.45
CA VAL A 228 26.04 -0.89 13.25
C VAL A 228 26.30 -1.42 11.84
N LYS A 229 26.23 -0.57 10.80
CA LYS A 229 26.40 -1.01 9.41
C LYS A 229 27.83 -0.79 8.91
N ASP A 230 28.37 -1.78 8.22
CA ASP A 230 29.66 -1.64 7.57
C ASP A 230 29.58 -0.74 6.32
N LYS A 231 30.70 -0.56 5.61
CA LYS A 231 30.75 0.33 4.43
C LYS A 231 30.02 -0.26 3.22
N GLU A 232 30.03 -1.58 3.06
CA GLU A 232 29.46 -2.27 1.91
C GLU A 232 27.94 -2.31 2.03
N GLU A 233 27.42 -2.63 3.22
CA GLU A 233 25.98 -2.56 3.53
C GLU A 233 25.42 -1.14 3.36
N ARG A 234 26.22 -0.11 3.68
CA ARG A 234 25.84 1.29 3.44
C ARG A 234 25.78 1.63 1.96
N ALA A 235 26.79 1.23 1.17
CA ALA A 235 26.81 1.47 -0.27
C ALA A 235 25.62 0.78 -0.97
N GLN A 236 25.35 -0.49 -0.63
CA GLN A 236 24.20 -1.22 -1.17
C GLN A 236 22.86 -0.54 -0.80
N SER A 237 22.73 -0.06 0.44
CA SER A 237 21.52 0.66 0.87
C SER A 237 21.35 2.00 0.16
N GLU A 238 22.45 2.71 -0.13
CA GLU A 238 22.44 3.94 -0.92
C GLU A 238 22.03 3.69 -2.37
N ASP A 239 22.54 2.63 -3.01
CA ASP A 239 22.18 2.26 -4.39
C ASP A 239 20.71 1.85 -4.51
N GLN A 240 20.21 1.02 -3.59
CA GLN A 240 18.79 0.66 -3.53
C GLN A 240 17.90 1.90 -3.32
N PHE A 241 18.30 2.79 -2.42
CA PHE A 241 17.58 4.03 -2.17
C PHE A 241 17.58 4.96 -3.38
N ALA A 242 18.71 5.05 -4.11
CA ALA A 242 18.80 5.81 -5.35
C ALA A 242 17.85 5.25 -6.42
N ALA A 243 17.79 3.93 -6.59
CA ALA A 243 16.84 3.29 -7.49
C ALA A 243 15.38 3.59 -7.07
N LEU A 244 15.05 3.40 -5.79
CA LEU A 244 13.72 3.64 -5.24
C LEU A 244 13.30 5.11 -5.24
N SER A 245 14.24 6.06 -5.23
CA SER A 245 13.94 7.51 -5.30
C SER A 245 13.22 7.92 -6.58
N ARG A 246 13.39 7.14 -7.66
CA ARG A 246 12.71 7.34 -8.94
C ARG A 246 11.26 6.81 -8.93
N TRP A 247 10.92 5.95 -7.97
CA TRP A 247 9.60 5.35 -7.86
C TRP A 247 8.73 6.16 -6.89
N ALA A 248 7.64 6.72 -7.38
CA ALA A 248 6.68 7.49 -6.59
C ALA A 248 5.30 6.80 -6.60
N PRO A 249 5.06 5.81 -5.71
CA PRO A 249 3.74 5.21 -5.58
C PRO A 249 2.71 6.22 -5.08
N TYR A 250 1.45 6.02 -5.44
CA TYR A 250 0.32 6.74 -4.86
C TYR A 250 0.03 6.17 -3.48
N LEU A 251 0.25 7.00 -2.46
CA LEU A 251 0.13 6.63 -1.06
C LEU A 251 -1.08 7.35 -0.46
N PHE A 252 -2.12 6.60 -0.15
CA PHE A 252 -3.37 7.13 0.39
C PHE A 252 -3.45 6.85 1.88
N VAL A 253 -3.54 7.91 2.68
CA VAL A 253 -3.57 7.82 4.15
C VAL A 253 -4.69 8.67 4.73
N ASN A 254 -5.26 8.24 5.84
CA ASN A 254 -6.24 9.03 6.57
C ASN A 254 -5.61 9.60 7.84
N LYS A 255 -5.83 10.89 8.11
CA LYS A 255 -5.27 11.57 9.28
C LYS A 255 -5.76 10.98 10.62
N GLU A 256 -6.98 10.46 10.64
CA GLU A 256 -7.61 9.83 11.81
C GLU A 256 -7.37 8.31 11.89
N ASP A 257 -6.62 7.75 10.93
CA ASP A 257 -6.22 6.34 10.96
C ASP A 257 -4.86 6.18 11.65
N HIS A 258 -4.91 5.74 12.91
CA HIS A 258 -3.74 5.57 13.76
C HIS A 258 -2.74 4.50 13.26
N ILE A 259 -3.07 3.75 12.20
CA ILE A 259 -2.14 2.80 11.57
C ILE A 259 -1.26 3.48 10.53
N CYS A 260 -1.81 4.44 9.77
CA CYS A 260 -1.13 5.01 8.60
C CYS A 260 -0.83 6.52 8.73
N CYS A 261 -1.41 7.23 9.70
CA CYS A 261 -1.28 8.69 9.79
C CYS A 261 0.18 9.17 9.97
N GLU A 262 1.06 8.33 10.53
CA GLU A 262 2.49 8.65 10.68
C GLU A 262 3.22 8.89 9.34
N TYR A 263 2.71 8.39 8.21
CA TYR A 263 3.27 8.71 6.89
C TYR A 263 3.26 10.22 6.61
N VAL A 264 2.21 10.94 7.03
CA VAL A 264 2.11 12.40 6.87
C VAL A 264 3.33 13.05 7.50
N GLY A 265 3.56 12.71 8.76
CA GLY A 265 4.64 13.24 9.54
C GLY A 265 6.04 12.82 9.11
N TYR A 266 6.17 11.59 8.63
CA TYR A 266 7.40 11.06 8.05
C TYR A 266 7.85 11.89 6.83
N PHE A 267 6.93 12.17 5.90
CA PHE A 267 7.25 12.96 4.71
C PHE A 267 7.48 14.45 5.03
N GLU A 268 6.69 15.04 5.92
CA GLU A 268 6.89 16.42 6.39
C GLU A 268 8.23 16.62 7.09
N ASN A 269 8.60 15.71 8.00
CA ASN A 269 9.88 15.76 8.71
C ASN A 269 11.04 15.75 7.72
N ARG A 270 10.92 15.00 6.63
CA ARG A 270 11.98 14.94 5.62
C ARG A 270 12.16 16.25 4.86
N GLU A 271 11.08 16.94 4.51
CA GLU A 271 11.19 18.30 3.95
C GLU A 271 11.83 19.25 4.95
N LYS A 272 11.47 19.16 6.24
CA LYS A 272 12.10 19.97 7.30
C LYS A 272 13.60 19.67 7.39
N MET A 273 13.99 18.39 7.36
CA MET A 273 15.41 17.96 7.32
C MET A 273 16.16 18.50 6.10
N LYS A 274 15.51 18.57 4.92
CA LYS A 274 16.08 19.24 3.74
C LYS A 274 16.28 20.75 3.99
N LYS A 275 15.28 21.44 4.57
CA LYS A 275 15.33 22.89 4.84
C LYS A 275 16.40 23.30 5.84
N ILE A 276 16.68 22.47 6.85
CA ILE A 276 17.73 22.76 7.85
C ILE A 276 19.14 22.29 7.44
N GLY A 277 19.35 21.92 6.18
CA GLY A 277 20.65 21.46 5.67
C GLY A 277 21.05 20.03 6.09
N ALA A 278 20.18 19.31 6.80
CA ALA A 278 20.43 17.96 7.30
C ALA A 278 19.98 16.85 6.32
N ARG A 279 19.98 17.12 5.01
CA ARG A 279 19.48 16.18 3.96
C ARG A 279 20.11 14.78 4.06
N ARG A 280 21.43 14.69 4.21
CA ARG A 280 22.15 13.40 4.31
C ARG A 280 21.76 12.61 5.57
N ILE A 281 21.55 13.30 6.68
CA ILE A 281 21.12 12.68 7.95
C ILE A 281 19.69 12.18 7.82
N GLY A 282 18.82 12.99 7.23
CA GLY A 282 17.45 12.58 6.89
C GLY A 282 17.41 11.36 5.96
N MET A 283 18.33 11.28 4.99
CA MET A 283 18.45 10.12 4.08
C MET A 283 18.79 8.83 4.84
N VAL A 284 19.85 8.86 5.66
CA VAL A 284 20.28 7.68 6.44
C VAL A 284 19.19 7.25 7.43
N ALA A 285 18.53 8.21 8.10
CA ALA A 285 17.42 7.93 9.01
C ALA A 285 16.20 7.34 8.28
N THR A 286 15.97 7.76 7.03
CA THR A 286 14.87 7.27 6.20
C THR A 286 15.12 5.86 5.65
N GLN A 287 16.37 5.41 5.60
CA GLN A 287 16.69 4.05 5.15
C GLN A 287 16.60 3.01 6.28
N ASN A 288 16.39 3.43 7.53
CA ASN A 288 16.53 2.54 8.68
C ASN A 288 15.48 2.84 9.75
N SER A 289 14.82 1.81 10.28
CA SER A 289 14.02 1.96 11.51
C SER A 289 14.90 1.74 12.73
N ILE A 290 14.70 2.51 13.81
CA ILE A 290 15.40 2.27 15.08
C ILE A 290 15.09 0.88 15.63
N SER A 291 13.85 0.40 15.47
CA SER A 291 13.48 -0.92 15.97
C SER A 291 14.26 -2.02 15.27
N SER A 292 14.50 -1.88 13.95
CA SER A 292 15.26 -2.85 13.16
C SER A 292 16.77 -2.75 13.43
N LEU A 293 17.29 -1.55 13.69
CA LEU A 293 18.71 -1.35 14.04
C LEU A 293 19.05 -1.82 15.46
N LEU A 294 18.15 -1.62 16.43
CA LEU A 294 18.32 -2.13 17.78
C LEU A 294 18.16 -3.64 17.83
N SER A 295 17.24 -4.22 17.05
CA SER A 295 17.11 -5.67 16.97
C SER A 295 18.34 -6.31 16.33
N SER A 296 18.88 -5.75 15.24
CA SER A 296 20.09 -6.28 14.61
C SER A 296 21.32 -6.14 15.51
N ALA A 297 21.46 -5.03 16.25
CA ALA A 297 22.58 -4.80 17.15
C ALA A 297 22.57 -5.68 18.40
N ILE A 298 21.39 -5.96 18.96
CA ILE A 298 21.25 -6.70 20.24
C ILE A 298 21.13 -8.21 20.00
N TRP A 299 20.45 -8.62 18.91
CA TRP A 299 20.04 -10.02 18.72
C TRP A 299 20.65 -10.72 17.50
N LYS A 300 21.50 -10.05 16.70
CA LYS A 300 22.10 -10.62 15.46
C LYS A 300 21.07 -11.27 14.52
N GLU A 301 19.83 -10.79 14.51
CA GLU A 301 18.83 -11.17 13.51
C GLU A 301 19.08 -10.38 12.21
N GLU A 302 18.89 -11.02 11.05
CA GLU A 302 18.89 -10.33 9.76
C GLU A 302 17.88 -9.19 9.79
N SER A 303 18.34 -7.97 9.48
CA SER A 303 17.50 -6.78 9.53
C SER A 303 16.40 -6.88 8.48
N ALA A 304 15.14 -7.05 8.92
CA ALA A 304 13.99 -6.92 8.04
C ALA A 304 14.03 -5.55 7.36
N GLU A 305 13.95 -5.51 6.03
CA GLU A 305 13.93 -4.26 5.26
C GLU A 305 12.81 -3.37 5.80
N PRO A 306 13.04 -2.06 6.01
CA PRO A 306 12.02 -1.19 6.56
C PRO A 306 10.92 -0.96 5.51
N LEU A 307 9.93 -1.85 5.53
CA LEU A 307 8.87 -1.95 4.54
C LEU A 307 8.14 -0.62 4.31
N HIS A 308 7.87 0.12 5.38
CA HIS A 308 7.16 1.40 5.37
C HIS A 308 7.97 2.60 4.86
N LEU A 309 9.29 2.49 4.71
CA LEU A 309 10.10 3.64 4.33
C LEU A 309 10.16 3.77 2.80
N LEU A 310 9.64 4.88 2.28
CA LEU A 310 9.61 5.21 0.86
C LEU A 310 10.41 6.46 0.55
N PRO A 311 11.39 6.40 -0.38
CA PRO A 311 12.16 7.58 -0.80
C PRO A 311 11.36 8.60 -1.61
N SER A 312 10.26 8.23 -2.25
CA SER A 312 9.37 9.15 -2.95
C SER A 312 7.94 8.62 -2.87
N ALA A 313 6.93 9.49 -2.92
CA ALA A 313 5.52 9.11 -2.99
C ALA A 313 4.65 10.28 -3.44
N ASN A 314 3.55 10.00 -4.14
CA ASN A 314 2.43 10.92 -4.26
C ASN A 314 1.50 10.68 -3.06
N LEU A 315 1.69 11.46 -1.99
CA LEU A 315 0.95 11.32 -0.75
C LEU A 315 -0.39 12.04 -0.87
N THR A 316 -1.48 11.30 -0.72
CA THR A 316 -2.84 11.85 -0.62
C THR A 316 -3.38 11.60 0.78
N VAL A 317 -3.65 12.68 1.50
CA VAL A 317 -4.18 12.66 2.87
C VAL A 317 -5.68 12.91 2.83
N ASN A 318 -6.46 12.00 3.39
CA ASN A 318 -7.88 12.22 3.64
C ASN A 318 -8.06 13.00 4.95
N LEU A 319 -8.63 14.20 4.82
CA LEU A 319 -8.92 15.13 5.90
C LEU A 319 -10.42 15.14 6.27
N SER A 320 -11.26 14.35 5.58
CA SER A 320 -12.66 14.20 5.95
C SER A 320 -12.78 13.57 7.34
N SER A 321 -13.66 14.12 8.17
CA SER A 321 -13.94 13.58 9.51
C SER A 321 -14.53 12.18 9.44
N SER A 322 -14.04 11.29 10.27
CA SER A 322 -14.49 9.91 10.45
C SER A 322 -14.96 9.75 11.90
N GLN A 323 -16.13 9.14 12.10
CA GLN A 323 -16.66 8.97 13.46
C GLN A 323 -15.97 7.83 14.20
N LYS A 324 -15.45 6.85 13.44
CA LYS A 324 -14.85 5.63 13.98
C LYS A 324 -13.57 5.31 13.23
N PHE A 325 -12.62 4.73 13.94
CA PHE A 325 -11.37 4.20 13.37
C PHE A 325 -11.62 3.28 12.15
N ARG A 326 -12.67 2.45 12.18
CA ARG A 326 -13.02 1.57 11.06
C ARG A 326 -13.38 2.33 9.78
N GLU A 327 -13.95 3.52 9.90
CA GLU A 327 -14.25 4.38 8.75
C GLU A 327 -12.96 5.02 8.23
N ALA A 328 -12.12 5.52 9.13
CA ALA A 328 -10.82 6.11 8.82
C ALA A 328 -9.82 5.11 8.23
N HIS A 329 -9.86 3.84 8.63
CA HIS A 329 -9.02 2.79 8.06
C HIS A 329 -9.68 2.09 6.87
N GLY A 330 -11.01 2.12 6.75
CA GLY A 330 -11.74 1.32 5.77
C GLY A 330 -11.52 1.79 4.33
N LEU A 331 -11.38 0.83 3.42
CA LEU A 331 -11.19 1.09 2.00
C LEU A 331 -12.35 1.90 1.37
N GLN A 332 -13.56 1.80 1.91
CA GLN A 332 -14.77 2.46 1.39
C GLN A 332 -14.66 3.98 1.31
N GLN A 333 -13.82 4.59 2.15
CA GLN A 333 -13.60 6.03 2.10
C GLN A 333 -13.01 6.46 0.75
N TRP A 334 -12.26 5.60 0.07
CA TRP A 334 -11.44 5.98 -1.10
C TRP A 334 -12.20 6.06 -2.42
N TRP A 335 -13.53 5.99 -2.39
CA TRP A 335 -14.38 6.23 -3.55
C TRP A 335 -15.65 7.03 -3.24
N ARG A 336 -15.70 7.68 -2.08
CA ARG A 336 -16.78 8.59 -1.73
C ARG A 336 -16.71 9.87 -2.59
N PRO A 337 -17.87 10.47 -2.93
CA PRO A 337 -17.93 11.70 -3.72
C PRO A 337 -17.54 12.96 -2.92
N ASP A 338 -17.65 12.92 -1.60
CA ASP A 338 -17.56 14.04 -0.66
C ASP A 338 -16.24 14.05 0.14
N LEU A 339 -15.12 13.80 -0.54
CA LEU A 339 -13.81 13.70 0.11
C LEU A 339 -13.05 15.02 0.11
N HIS A 340 -12.52 15.39 1.27
CA HIS A 340 -11.53 16.45 1.39
C HIS A 340 -10.14 15.81 1.36
N LEU A 341 -9.53 15.80 0.17
CA LEU A 341 -8.22 15.20 -0.06
C LEU A 341 -7.17 16.29 -0.30
N GLU A 342 -6.02 16.15 0.35
CA GLU A 342 -4.83 16.94 0.06
C GLU A 342 -3.75 16.04 -0.54
N SER A 343 -3.32 16.34 -1.77
CA SER A 343 -2.32 15.55 -2.49
C SER A 343 -1.03 16.34 -2.65
N LYS A 344 0.11 15.70 -2.36
CA LYS A 344 1.44 16.29 -2.51
C LYS A 344 2.46 15.25 -2.94
N LEU A 345 3.22 15.58 -3.98
CA LEU A 345 4.36 14.78 -4.42
C LEU A 345 5.58 15.07 -3.53
N TYR A 346 6.09 14.03 -2.87
CA TYR A 346 7.37 14.05 -2.20
C TYR A 346 8.38 13.30 -3.05
N GLN A 347 9.40 14.01 -3.54
CA GLN A 347 10.48 13.45 -4.35
C GLN A 347 11.83 13.72 -3.68
N TYR A 348 12.75 12.75 -3.75
CA TYR A 348 14.09 12.94 -3.18
C TYR A 348 14.98 13.86 -4.00
#